data_AF-A0A816Z289-F1
#
_entry.id   AF-A0A816Z289-F1
#
_cell.length_a   1.000
_cell.length_b   1.000
_cell.length_c   1.000
_cell.angle_alpha   90.00
_cell.angle_beta   90.00
_cell.angle_gamma   90.00
#
_symmetry.space_group_name_H-M   'P 1'
#
loop_
_entity.id
_entity.type
_entity.pdbx_description
1 polymer ?
#
loop_
_entity_poly.entity_id
_entity_poly.type
_entity_poly.pdbx_seq_one_letter_code
_entity_poly.pdbx_strand_id
1 'polypeptide(L)'
;VSIDKVVQLQKTLQKCRNYIKIDYKTHMSNSSTIADHCSVFGLSDSKDNDWNEECNHTHTDKCEDCCLLDNTLAEIELILKDNDEMTEAIRLRHLTLFNRQRNLIYE
;
A
#
# COMPACT_ATOMS: atom_id res chain seq x y z
N VAL A 1 0.76 -16.44 16.70
CA VAL A 1 1.09 -16.50 15.25
C VAL A 1 2.18 -17.54 15.03
N SER A 2 2.10 -18.38 13.99
CA SER A 2 3.15 -19.38 13.72
C SER A 2 4.40 -18.73 13.11
N ILE A 3 5.58 -19.31 13.37
CA ILE A 3 6.86 -18.87 12.78
C ILE A 3 6.77 -18.88 11.25
N ASP A 4 6.15 -19.90 10.67
CA ASP A 4 5.96 -20.01 9.21
C ASP A 4 5.19 -18.82 8.64
N LYS A 5 4.15 -18.36 9.36
CA LYS A 5 3.36 -17.21 8.92
C LYS A 5 4.18 -15.92 8.92
N VAL A 6 5.01 -15.71 9.95
CA VAL A 6 5.93 -14.57 10.01
C VAL A 6 6.94 -14.61 8.86
N VAL A 7 7.52 -15.78 8.58
CA VAL A 7 8.46 -15.97 7.47
C VAL A 7 7.81 -15.69 6.12
N GLN A 8 6.56 -16.12 5.92
CA GLN A 8 5.80 -15.82 4.70
C GLN A 8 5.54 -14.32 4.55
N LEU A 9 5.07 -13.65 5.60
CA LEU A 9 4.86 -12.19 5.58
C LEU A 9 6.12 -11.42 5.27
N GLN A 10 7.27 -11.80 5.84
CA GLN A 10 8.56 -11.18 5.52
C GLN A 10 8.93 -11.34 4.03
N LYS A 11 8.73 -12.55 3.46
CA LYS A 11 8.99 -12.80 2.04
C LYS A 11 8.05 -11.99 1.15
N THR A 12 6.76 -11.94 1.47
CA THR A 12 5.77 -11.16 0.71
C THR A 12 6.09 -9.68 0.78
N LEU A 13 6.39 -9.14 1.97
CA LEU A 13 6.76 -7.74 2.13
C LEU A 13 8.02 -7.38 1.33
N GLN A 14 9.00 -8.28 1.26
CA GLN A 14 10.18 -8.08 0.42
C GLN A 14 9.85 -8.07 -1.08
N LYS A 15 8.89 -8.87 -1.53
CA LYS A 15 8.38 -8.82 -2.91
C LYS A 15 7.67 -7.49 -3.18
N CYS A 16 6.74 -7.08 -2.30
CA CYS A 16 6.04 -5.80 -2.42
C CYS A 16 7.00 -4.61 -2.44
N ARG A 17 8.06 -4.65 -1.62
CA ARG A 17 9.13 -3.63 -1.64
C ARG A 17 9.85 -3.57 -2.99
N ASN A 18 10.13 -4.72 -3.60
CA ASN A 18 10.78 -4.76 -4.93
C ASN A 18 9.84 -4.22 -6.01
N TYR A 19 8.56 -4.59 -5.95
CA TYR A 19 7.51 -4.07 -6.82
C TYR A 19 7.48 -2.53 -6.82
N ILE A 20 7.36 -1.90 -5.65
CA ILE A 20 7.34 -0.42 -5.53
C ILE A 20 8.59 0.20 -6.17
N LYS A 21 9.76 -0.41 -5.92
CA LYS A 21 11.04 0.17 -6.34
C LYS A 21 11.33 0.04 -7.84
N ILE A 22 10.90 -1.06 -8.45
CA ILE A 22 11.36 -1.45 -9.78
C ILE A 22 10.22 -1.41 -10.78
N ASP A 23 9.06 -1.96 -10.41
CA ASP A 23 8.00 -2.35 -11.33
C ASP A 23 6.83 -1.36 -11.33
N TYR A 24 6.54 -0.70 -10.20
CA TYR A 24 5.40 0.22 -10.08
C TYR A 24 5.38 1.30 -11.18
N LYS A 25 6.54 1.89 -11.49
CA LYS A 25 6.67 2.89 -12.57
C LYS A 25 6.28 2.37 -13.95
N THR A 26 6.38 1.05 -14.18
CA THR A 26 6.02 0.42 -15.45
C THR A 26 4.52 0.22 -15.58
N HIS A 27 3.78 0.27 -14.47
CA HIS A 27 2.33 0.18 -14.46
C HIS A 27 1.66 1.54 -14.71
N MET A 28 2.41 2.64 -14.56
CA MET A 28 1.92 4.01 -14.74
C MET A 28 1.67 4.33 -16.22
N SER A 29 0.48 4.82 -16.56
CA SER A 29 0.16 5.31 -17.91
C SER A 29 -1.07 6.21 -17.93
N ASN A 30 -1.18 7.12 -18.91
CA ASN A 30 -2.36 8.00 -19.06
C ASN A 30 -3.66 7.27 -19.43
N SER A 31 -3.60 5.99 -19.78
CA SER A 31 -4.75 5.18 -20.18
C SER A 31 -5.00 4.01 -19.23
N SER A 32 -4.39 4.03 -18.05
CA SER A 32 -4.56 2.96 -17.07
C SER A 32 -5.98 2.98 -16.51
N THR A 33 -6.62 1.81 -16.49
CA THR A 33 -7.93 1.61 -15.85
C THR A 33 -7.81 1.43 -14.32
N ILE A 34 -6.61 1.55 -13.76
CA ILE A 34 -6.35 1.54 -12.32
C ILE A 34 -6.06 2.98 -11.89
N ALA A 35 -6.85 3.51 -10.94
CA ALA A 35 -6.80 4.90 -10.52
C ALA A 35 -5.39 5.38 -10.16
N ASP A 36 -4.71 4.67 -9.25
CA ASP A 36 -3.37 5.04 -8.76
C ASP A 36 -2.27 4.87 -9.81
N HIS A 37 -2.56 4.23 -10.94
CA HIS A 37 -1.62 4.06 -12.05
C HIS A 37 -1.89 5.04 -13.20
N CYS A 38 -3.07 5.66 -13.20
CA CYS A 38 -3.42 6.62 -14.23
C CYS A 38 -2.80 7.96 -13.85
N SER A 39 -1.74 8.37 -14.54
CA SER A 39 -1.06 9.64 -14.22
C SER A 39 -1.96 10.86 -14.44
N VAL A 40 -2.98 10.77 -15.29
CA VAL A 40 -3.97 11.84 -15.47
C VAL A 40 -4.84 11.96 -14.23
N PHE A 41 -5.38 10.84 -13.74
CA PHE A 41 -6.28 10.82 -12.59
C PHE A 41 -5.54 10.94 -11.25
N GLY A 42 -4.45 10.21 -11.06
CA GLY A 42 -3.69 10.18 -9.81
C GLY A 42 -2.94 11.47 -9.51
N LEU A 43 -2.74 12.34 -10.51
CA LEU A 43 -2.16 13.68 -10.34
C LEU A 43 -3.19 14.80 -10.45
N SER A 44 -4.45 14.50 -10.77
CA SER A 44 -5.46 15.54 -10.86
C SER A 44 -5.92 15.97 -9.47
N ASP A 45 -6.21 17.27 -9.32
CA ASP A 45 -6.80 17.82 -8.11
C ASP A 45 -8.16 18.43 -8.43
N SER A 46 -9.22 17.74 -8.01
CA SER A 46 -10.61 18.21 -8.15
C SER A 46 -10.89 19.58 -7.51
N LYS A 47 -10.01 20.08 -6.64
CA LYS A 47 -10.13 21.38 -5.96
C LYS A 47 -9.34 22.48 -6.64
N ASP A 48 -8.45 22.16 -7.57
CA ASP A 48 -7.66 23.12 -8.31
C ASP A 48 -7.97 22.99 -9.81
N ASN A 49 -8.64 24.00 -10.36
CA ASN A 49 -9.05 23.99 -11.76
C ASN A 49 -7.87 23.88 -12.74
N ASP A 50 -6.68 24.34 -12.36
CA ASP A 50 -5.49 24.25 -13.21
C ASP A 50 -4.91 22.82 -13.26
N TRP A 51 -5.33 21.95 -12.32
CA TRP A 51 -4.89 20.57 -12.18
C TRP A 51 -6.05 19.57 -12.24
N ASN A 52 -7.26 19.99 -12.61
CA ASN A 52 -8.42 19.12 -12.72
C ASN A 52 -8.52 18.50 -14.12
N GLU A 53 -7.58 17.60 -14.43
CA GLU A 53 -7.57 16.85 -15.68
C GLU A 53 -8.57 15.68 -15.64
N GLU A 54 -9.35 15.53 -16.72
CA GLU A 54 -10.38 14.48 -16.83
C GLU A 54 -9.94 13.33 -17.74
N CYS A 55 -10.19 12.09 -17.30
CA CYS A 55 -9.98 10.89 -18.11
C CYS A 55 -11.16 10.60 -19.04
N ASN A 56 -10.86 10.06 -20.23
CA ASN A 56 -11.87 9.53 -21.16
C ASN A 56 -12.21 8.04 -20.93
N HIS A 57 -11.76 7.47 -19.81
CA HIS A 57 -11.93 6.08 -19.41
C HIS A 57 -12.28 6.02 -17.92
N THR A 58 -12.64 4.82 -17.44
CA THR A 58 -13.07 4.60 -16.06
C THR A 58 -12.04 3.80 -15.28
N HIS A 59 -11.89 4.12 -13.99
CA HIS A 59 -10.91 3.48 -13.12
C HIS A 59 -11.53 2.35 -12.27
N THR A 60 -11.97 1.28 -12.93
CA THR A 60 -12.67 0.16 -12.25
C THR A 60 -11.75 -0.95 -11.78
N ASP A 61 -10.52 -0.99 -12.29
CA ASP A 61 -9.62 -2.10 -12.08
C ASP A 61 -8.72 -1.87 -10.87
N LYS A 62 -8.19 -2.96 -10.33
CA LYS A 62 -7.23 -2.95 -9.22
C LYS A 62 -5.95 -3.66 -9.62
N CYS A 63 -4.82 -3.12 -9.18
CA CYS A 63 -3.54 -3.81 -9.35
C CYS A 63 -3.39 -4.93 -8.33
N GLU A 64 -3.06 -6.13 -8.79
CA GLU A 64 -2.80 -7.28 -7.92
C GLU A 64 -1.61 -7.03 -6.96
N ASP A 65 -0.53 -6.41 -7.45
CA ASP A 65 0.66 -6.11 -6.63
C ASP A 65 0.40 -5.02 -5.58
N CYS A 66 -0.36 -3.97 -5.92
CA CYS A 66 -0.83 -2.98 -4.95
C CYS A 66 -1.73 -3.63 -3.90
N CYS A 67 -2.69 -4.46 -4.33
CA CYS A 67 -3.56 -5.19 -3.40
C CYS A 67 -2.75 -6.14 -2.50
N LEU A 68 -1.72 -6.80 -3.03
CA LEU A 68 -0.84 -7.67 -2.25
C LEU A 68 -0.10 -6.89 -1.16
N LEU A 69 0.40 -5.70 -1.48
CA LEU A 69 1.01 -4.80 -0.49
C LEU A 69 0.01 -4.41 0.59
N ASP A 70 -1.15 -3.89 0.22
CA ASP A 70 -2.19 -3.45 1.16
C ASP A 70 -2.62 -4.57 2.10
N ASN A 71 -2.88 -5.75 1.54
CA ASN A 71 -3.28 -6.93 2.30
C ASN A 71 -2.16 -7.40 3.25
N THR A 72 -0.91 -7.38 2.80
CA THR A 72 0.25 -7.76 3.62
C THR A 72 0.43 -6.80 4.79
N LEU A 73 0.28 -5.49 4.56
CA LEU A 73 0.35 -4.48 5.61
C LEU A 73 -0.81 -4.60 6.59
N ALA A 74 -2.04 -4.79 6.11
CA ALA A 74 -3.21 -5.02 6.96
C ALA A 74 -3.03 -6.25 7.84
N GLU A 75 -2.49 -7.34 7.30
CA GLU A 75 -2.24 -8.56 8.05
C GLU A 75 -1.17 -8.38 9.14
N ILE A 76 -0.09 -7.63 8.85
CA ILE A 76 0.91 -7.26 9.88
C ILE A 76 0.25 -6.41 10.98
N GLU A 77 -0.60 -5.46 10.61
CA GLU A 77 -1.30 -4.60 11.56
C GLU A 77 -2.21 -5.42 12.50
N LEU A 78 -2.97 -6.37 11.96
CA LEU A 78 -3.82 -7.28 12.74
C LEU A 78 -3.00 -8.10 13.72
N ILE A 79 -1.89 -8.70 13.26
CA ILE A 79 -0.99 -9.47 14.11
C ILE A 79 -0.42 -8.61 15.25
N LEU A 80 -0.07 -7.35 14.99
CA LEU A 80 0.39 -6.44 16.03
C LEU A 80 -0.73 -6.05 17.01
N LYS A 81 -1.96 -5.90 16.53
CA LYS A 81 -3.11 -5.55 17.38
C LYS A 81 -3.51 -6.69 18.31
N ASP A 82 -3.51 -7.91 17.80
CA ASP A 82 -3.98 -9.12 18.48
C ASP A 82 -2.88 -9.83 19.29
N ASN A 83 -1.69 -9.23 19.42
CA ASN A 83 -0.58 -9.81 20.17
C ASN A 83 -0.72 -9.53 21.68
N ASP A 84 -1.39 -10.45 22.38
CA ASP A 84 -1.59 -10.41 23.84
C ASP A 84 -0.36 -10.87 24.64
N GLU A 85 0.65 -11.46 23.99
CA GLU A 85 1.92 -11.84 24.65
C GLU A 85 2.79 -10.61 24.95
N MET A 86 2.55 -9.50 24.24
CA MET A 86 3.24 -8.23 24.43
C MET A 86 2.53 -7.35 25.46
N THR A 87 3.29 -6.65 26.30
CA THR A 87 2.70 -5.58 27.11
C THR A 87 2.11 -4.49 26.22
N GLU A 88 1.02 -3.88 26.69
CA GLU A 88 0.32 -2.83 25.95
C GLU A 88 1.24 -1.69 25.48
N ALA A 89 2.18 -1.28 26.33
CA ALA A 89 3.14 -0.23 25.99
C ALA A 89 4.04 -0.61 24.80
N ILE A 90 4.51 -1.86 24.74
CA ILE A 90 5.36 -2.34 23.63
C ILE A 90 4.50 -2.51 22.38
N ARG A 91 3.29 -3.06 22.51
CA ARG A 91 2.34 -3.25 21.41
C ARG A 91 2.02 -1.92 20.73
N LEU A 92 1.66 -0.90 21.51
CA LEU A 92 1.36 0.45 21.01
C LEU A 92 2.57 1.11 20.36
N ARG A 93 3.77 0.93 20.92
CA ARG A 93 5.03 1.44 20.32
C ARG A 93 5.26 0.81 18.95
N HIS A 94 5.12 -0.51 18.81
CA HIS A 94 5.29 -1.19 17.53
C HIS A 94 4.23 -0.78 16.52
N LEU A 95 2.96 -0.69 16.92
CA LEU A 95 1.88 -0.24 16.04
C LEU A 95 2.10 1.19 15.55
N THR A 96 2.57 2.08 16.43
CA THR A 96 2.91 3.47 16.06
C THR A 96 4.04 3.52 15.03
N LEU A 97 5.11 2.75 15.25
CA LEU A 97 6.23 2.67 14.31
C LEU A 97 5.81 2.08 12.96
N PHE A 98 4.98 1.03 12.98
CA PHE A 98 4.42 0.42 11.78
C PHE A 98 3.56 1.40 10.99
N ASN A 99 2.62 2.09 11.65
CA ASN A 99 1.76 3.08 11.00
C ASN A 99 2.56 4.25 10.42
N ARG A 100 3.59 4.71 11.12
CA ARG A 100 4.49 5.74 10.58
C ARG A 100 5.17 5.26 9.29
N GLN A 101 5.68 4.02 9.27
CA GLN A 101 6.32 3.48 8.06
C GLN A 101 5.32 3.25 6.93
N ARG A 102 4.09 2.81 7.25
CA ARG A 102 3.02 2.64 6.27
C ARG A 102 2.64 3.97 5.62
N ASN A 103 2.50 5.04 6.39
CA ASN A 103 2.14 6.35 5.84
C ASN A 103 3.21 6.87 4.86
N LEU A 104 4.50 6.62 5.13
CA LEU A 104 5.60 6.96 4.22
C LEU A 104 5.56 6.22 2.87
N ILE A 105 4.68 5.22 2.70
CA ILE A 105 4.47 4.55 1.40
C ILE A 105 3.47 5.32 0.54
N TYR A 106 2.53 6.04 1.16
CA TYR A 106 1.44 6.76 0.47
C TYR A 106 1.62 8.29 0.48
N GLU A 107 2.65 8.80 1.17
CA GLU A 107 3.13 10.20 1.13
C GLU A 107 4.25 10.37 0.10
#